data_AF-A0A957DA55-F1
#
_entry.id   AF-A0A957DA55-F1
#
_cell.length_a   1.000
_cell.length_b   1.000
_cell.length_c   1.000
_cell.angle_alpha   90.00
_cell.angle_beta   90.00
_cell.angle_gamma   90.00
#
_symmetry.space_group_name_H-M   'P 1'
#
loop_
_entity.id
_entity.type
_entity.pdbx_description
1 polymer ?
#
loop_
_entity_poly.entity_id
_entity_poly.type
_entity_poly.pdbx_seq_one_letter_code
_entity_poly.pdbx_strand_id
1 'polypeptide(L)'
;MIEHFYVDKTTGTFADELLTAGFVRLLENLLFRQGVTDPDILQTDYGHYYHIQVTPALDTERLGADMLPLPMAPILRTAKNRKSLPDLPDNPNYVADYEAEKEKRSAFFASYGVLEGTLKRAYAIGDDDNFPFASMPSPPHEHWSVFSLLNAPPMPINGYNQLLTQWLEVGEAGEMGAVCRLLCDLFSQTPNDLETAVNTWKSLAKPHKWSDQATASQFFNPSQGKGINKPLPNGVGLGNLKNFWLLEWLKAVGFYHIAFTGRVKGSDDRKTYVPSAGRSSLRAREIVQREFSKKMRFSETAVRADILTIIRYVQAFIKQVEAARSGKEIDPVFAMMMKDAQRPSDFLRGFHVVYYKSLGTAAATMNIAFLNLPGWIEIRQPEDVTIFQEILEEQENIVRQFA
;
A
#
# COMPACT_ATOMS: atom_id res chain seq x y z
N MET A 1 27.58 1.11 5.97
CA MET A 1 26.94 0.75 4.68
C MET A 1 26.18 -0.54 4.84
N ILE A 2 24.89 -0.58 4.52
CA ILE A 2 24.05 -1.78 4.57
C ILE A 2 23.40 -1.97 3.19
N GLU A 3 23.60 -3.14 2.59
CA GLU A 3 23.02 -3.49 1.27
C GLU A 3 21.80 -4.41 1.40
N HIS A 4 21.71 -5.17 2.50
CA HIS A 4 20.69 -6.19 2.69
C HIS A 4 19.91 -5.95 3.97
N PHE A 5 18.59 -6.07 3.86
CA PHE A 5 17.66 -6.04 4.96
C PHE A 5 16.71 -7.23 4.92
N TYR A 6 16.11 -7.55 6.05
CA TYR A 6 15.25 -8.70 6.26
C TYR A 6 14.03 -8.29 7.10
N VAL A 7 12.83 -8.59 6.63
CA VAL A 7 11.58 -8.37 7.37
C VAL A 7 10.94 -9.73 7.64
N ASP A 8 10.95 -10.16 8.90
CA ASP A 8 10.35 -11.44 9.30
C ASP A 8 8.82 -11.41 9.20
N LYS A 9 8.24 -12.51 8.72
CA LYS A 9 6.79 -12.68 8.67
C LYS A 9 6.29 -13.20 10.00
N THR A 10 5.42 -12.44 10.65
CA THR A 10 4.93 -12.75 12.00
C THR A 10 3.45 -13.08 12.04
N THR A 11 2.68 -12.64 11.04
CA THR A 11 1.22 -12.82 11.03
C THR A 11 0.74 -13.78 9.96
N GLY A 12 1.51 -13.98 8.88
CA GLY A 12 1.05 -14.74 7.71
C GLY A 12 -0.12 -14.08 6.99
N THR A 13 -0.31 -12.77 7.19
CA THR A 13 -1.37 -11.97 6.57
C THR A 13 -0.77 -10.77 5.85
N PHE A 14 -1.61 -9.94 5.23
CA PHE A 14 -1.11 -8.73 4.58
C PHE A 14 -0.37 -7.77 5.53
N ALA A 15 -0.49 -7.92 6.85
CA ALA A 15 0.22 -7.05 7.78
C ALA A 15 1.75 -7.11 7.58
N ASP A 16 2.28 -8.29 7.22
CA ASP A 16 3.69 -8.48 6.91
C ASP A 16 4.07 -7.78 5.58
N GLU A 17 3.19 -7.82 4.57
CA GLU A 17 3.39 -7.11 3.29
C GLU A 17 3.34 -5.59 3.46
N LEU A 18 2.38 -5.08 4.24
CA LEU A 18 2.28 -3.65 4.54
C LEU A 18 3.50 -3.15 5.32
N LEU A 19 3.96 -3.92 6.31
CA LEU A 19 5.17 -3.60 7.07
C LEU A 19 6.39 -3.49 6.13
N THR A 20 6.57 -4.49 5.28
CA THR A 20 7.68 -4.55 4.33
C THR A 20 7.63 -3.41 3.32
N ALA A 21 6.45 -3.13 2.75
CA ALA A 21 6.27 -2.02 1.82
C ALA A 21 6.53 -0.65 2.46
N GLY A 22 6.11 -0.45 3.71
CA GLY A 22 6.43 0.76 4.47
C GLY A 22 7.93 0.94 4.66
N PHE A 23 8.64 -0.15 4.96
CA PHE A 23 10.09 -0.12 5.16
C PHE A 23 10.85 0.10 3.84
N VAL A 24 10.43 -0.55 2.75
CA VAL A 24 10.96 -0.29 1.40
C VAL A 24 10.83 1.19 1.02
N ARG A 25 9.67 1.81 1.31
CA ARG A 25 9.47 3.24 1.04
C ARG A 25 10.36 4.13 1.91
N LEU A 26 10.58 3.74 3.17
CA LEU A 26 11.54 4.42 4.03
C LEU A 26 12.94 4.38 3.41
N LEU A 27 13.43 3.20 3.00
CA LEU A 27 14.75 3.03 2.40
C LEU A 27 14.95 3.89 1.15
N GLU A 28 13.96 3.93 0.25
CA GLU A 28 13.98 4.80 -0.94
C GLU A 28 14.15 6.28 -0.56
N ASN A 29 13.40 6.74 0.44
CA ASN A 29 13.50 8.12 0.93
C ASN A 29 14.84 8.42 1.61
N LEU A 30 15.41 7.45 2.32
CA LEU A 30 16.74 7.59 2.93
C LEU A 30 17.82 7.71 1.85
N LEU A 31 17.76 6.87 0.82
CA LEU A 31 18.68 6.91 -0.33
C LEU A 31 18.55 8.22 -1.11
N PHE A 32 17.32 8.70 -1.32
CA PHE A 32 17.07 10.02 -1.92
C PHE A 32 17.78 11.14 -1.17
N ARG A 33 17.72 11.16 0.17
CA ARG A 33 18.45 12.14 0.99
C ARG A 33 19.96 12.01 0.91
N GLN A 34 20.46 10.85 0.54
CA GLN A 34 21.89 10.62 0.31
C GLN A 34 22.34 11.05 -1.10
N GLY A 35 21.43 11.55 -1.93
CA GLY A 35 21.67 12.01 -3.30
C GLY A 35 21.35 10.98 -4.37
N VAL A 36 20.72 9.86 -4.01
CA VAL A 36 20.38 8.77 -4.95
C VAL A 36 18.94 8.95 -5.43
N THR A 37 18.77 9.42 -6.66
CA THR A 37 17.42 9.75 -7.20
C THR A 37 16.63 8.56 -7.72
N ASP A 38 17.29 7.44 -8.01
CA ASP A 38 16.68 6.24 -8.61
C ASP A 38 17.36 4.99 -8.02
N PRO A 39 17.16 4.70 -6.72
CA PRO A 39 17.76 3.53 -6.09
C PRO A 39 17.10 2.25 -6.60
N ASP A 40 17.90 1.23 -6.84
CA ASP A 40 17.40 -0.10 -7.12
C ASP A 40 17.11 -0.83 -5.80
N ILE A 41 15.82 -1.12 -5.55
CA ILE A 41 15.36 -1.80 -4.35
C ILE A 41 14.61 -3.07 -4.77
N LEU A 42 15.26 -4.22 -4.59
CA LEU A 42 14.73 -5.53 -4.95
C LEU A 42 14.18 -6.23 -3.70
N GLN A 43 12.90 -6.58 -3.72
CA GLN A 43 12.25 -7.39 -2.69
C GLN A 43 12.09 -8.84 -3.19
N THR A 44 12.46 -9.81 -2.36
CA THR A 44 12.31 -11.25 -2.63
C THR A 44 11.67 -11.96 -1.43
N ASP A 45 10.63 -12.74 -1.68
CA ASP A 45 10.02 -13.61 -0.69
C ASP A 45 10.77 -14.94 -0.51
N TYR A 46 11.29 -15.18 0.71
CA TYR A 46 11.97 -16.42 1.14
C TYR A 46 11.10 -17.30 2.05
N GLY A 47 9.78 -17.07 2.08
CA GLY A 47 8.81 -17.83 2.87
C GLY A 47 8.65 -17.27 4.28
N HIS A 48 9.67 -17.39 5.13
CA HIS A 48 9.62 -16.93 6.53
C HIS A 48 9.96 -15.45 6.72
N TYR A 49 10.61 -14.83 5.73
CA TYR A 49 10.99 -13.42 5.73
C TYR A 49 10.99 -12.89 4.30
N TYR A 50 10.93 -11.56 4.16
CA TYR A 50 11.26 -10.86 2.93
C TYR A 50 12.70 -10.40 2.99
N HIS A 51 13.47 -10.67 1.93
CA HIS A 51 14.79 -10.10 1.72
C HIS A 51 14.65 -8.84 0.86
N ILE A 52 15.29 -7.76 1.29
CA ILE A 52 15.35 -6.50 0.56
C ILE A 52 16.81 -6.21 0.26
N GLN A 53 17.16 -6.12 -1.02
CA GLN A 53 18.46 -5.65 -1.47
C GLN A 53 18.33 -4.21 -1.96
N VAL A 54 19.25 -3.33 -1.53
CA VAL A 54 19.30 -1.94 -1.96
C VAL A 54 20.62 -1.62 -2.66
N THR A 55 20.54 -1.06 -3.86
CA THR A 55 21.68 -0.61 -4.64
C THR A 55 21.53 0.86 -5.02
N PRO A 56 22.46 1.75 -4.65
CA PRO A 56 23.64 1.51 -3.82
C PRO A 56 23.27 1.19 -2.36
N ALA A 57 24.24 0.63 -1.62
CA ALA A 57 24.09 0.36 -0.20
C ALA A 57 23.77 1.66 0.58
N LEU A 58 22.92 1.55 1.60
CA LEU A 58 22.55 2.67 2.45
C LEU A 58 23.67 3.01 3.43
N ASP A 59 24.05 4.28 3.50
CA ASP A 59 24.98 4.76 4.52
C ASP A 59 24.24 5.15 5.80
N THR A 60 24.17 4.25 6.78
CA THR A 60 23.50 4.52 8.06
C THR A 60 24.21 5.59 8.90
N GLU A 61 25.50 5.86 8.66
CA GLU A 61 26.24 6.91 9.37
C GLU A 61 25.82 8.32 8.95
N ARG A 62 25.28 8.47 7.74
CA ARG A 62 24.74 9.74 7.22
C ARG A 62 23.33 10.06 7.72
N LEU A 63 22.73 9.21 8.55
CA LEU A 63 21.42 9.46 9.17
C LEU A 63 21.60 10.41 10.38
N GLY A 64 21.67 11.71 10.09
CA GLY A 64 21.95 12.77 11.07
C GLY A 64 20.72 13.34 11.79
N ALA A 65 20.97 14.19 12.78
CA ALA A 65 19.95 14.88 13.58
C ALA A 65 19.22 16.02 12.83
N ASP A 66 19.81 16.52 11.75
CA ASP A 66 19.22 17.54 10.85
C ASP A 66 18.16 16.96 9.90
N MET A 67 17.87 15.66 10.03
CA MET A 67 16.92 14.97 9.20
C MET A 67 15.48 15.43 9.50
N LEU A 68 14.89 16.19 8.59
CA LEU A 68 13.46 16.56 8.64
C LEU A 68 12.55 15.31 8.60
N PRO A 69 11.31 15.37 9.10
CA PRO A 69 10.33 14.30 8.91
C PRO A 69 10.17 13.91 7.42
N LEU A 70 9.81 12.66 7.17
CA LEU A 70 9.50 12.15 5.83
C LEU A 70 7.98 12.12 5.61
N PRO A 71 7.44 12.83 4.60
CA PRO A 71 6.01 12.87 4.30
C PRO A 71 5.58 11.62 3.51
N MET A 72 5.57 10.45 4.15
CA MET A 72 5.24 9.17 3.48
C MET A 72 3.76 8.79 3.57
N ALA A 73 3.01 9.41 4.47
CA ALA A 73 1.56 9.32 4.54
C ALA A 73 1.02 10.63 5.13
N PRO A 74 -0.14 11.14 4.68
CA PRO A 74 -0.68 12.40 5.17
C PRO A 74 -1.54 12.21 6.42
N ILE A 75 -1.44 13.14 7.38
CA ILE A 75 -2.43 13.29 8.44
C ILE A 75 -3.76 13.70 7.81
N LEU A 76 -4.83 12.97 8.12
CA LEU A 76 -6.13 13.24 7.54
C LEU A 76 -6.91 14.21 8.44
N ARG A 77 -7.06 15.44 7.97
CA ARG A 77 -7.82 16.49 8.67
C ARG A 77 -9.27 16.47 8.21
N THR A 78 -10.19 16.49 9.17
CA THR A 78 -11.64 16.52 8.97
C THR A 78 -12.25 17.64 9.80
N ALA A 79 -13.50 18.01 9.52
CA ALA A 79 -14.23 18.96 10.36
C ALA A 79 -14.34 18.50 11.84
N LYS A 80 -14.36 17.17 12.08
CA LYS A 80 -14.55 16.60 13.43
C LYS A 80 -13.28 16.58 14.27
N ASN A 81 -12.12 16.30 13.66
CA ASN A 81 -10.84 16.16 14.38
C ASN A 81 -9.95 17.41 14.29
N ARG A 82 -10.28 18.42 13.48
CA ARG A 82 -9.44 19.62 13.30
C ARG A 82 -9.04 20.28 14.62
N LYS A 83 -9.94 20.31 15.61
CA LYS A 83 -9.67 20.92 16.93
C LYS A 83 -8.79 20.07 17.85
N SER A 84 -8.66 18.77 17.58
CA SER A 84 -7.86 17.84 18.38
C SER A 84 -6.50 17.52 17.78
N LEU A 85 -6.24 17.97 16.54
CA LEU A 85 -4.93 17.86 15.92
C LEU A 85 -4.02 18.98 16.45
N PRO A 86 -2.71 18.73 16.58
CA PRO A 86 -1.75 19.79 16.91
C PRO A 86 -1.66 20.81 15.77
N ASP A 87 -0.86 21.85 15.95
CA ASP A 87 -0.50 22.75 14.86
C ASP A 87 0.28 21.96 13.81
N LEU A 88 -0.30 21.83 12.62
CA LEU A 88 0.28 21.04 11.52
C LEU A 88 0.90 21.97 10.49
N PRO A 89 1.97 21.53 9.79
CA PRO A 89 2.55 22.30 8.70
C PRO A 89 1.51 22.51 7.59
N ASP A 90 1.50 23.71 7.01
CA ASP A 90 0.67 24.02 5.84
C ASP A 90 1.32 23.46 4.56
N ASN A 91 1.35 22.13 4.48
CA ASN A 91 1.95 21.39 3.38
C ASN A 91 1.09 20.17 3.04
N PRO A 92 0.60 20.06 1.79
CA PRO A 92 -0.30 18.98 1.38
C PRO A 92 0.33 17.58 1.43
N ASN A 93 1.66 17.48 1.47
CA ASN A 93 2.36 16.19 1.62
C ASN A 93 2.25 15.65 3.06
N TYR A 94 2.04 16.52 4.05
CA TYR A 94 1.88 16.14 5.44
C TYR A 94 0.43 16.13 5.90
N VAL A 95 -0.45 16.91 5.26
CA VAL A 95 -1.84 17.07 5.67
C VAL A 95 -2.77 17.02 4.47
N ALA A 96 -3.73 16.08 4.50
CA ALA A 96 -4.82 16.03 3.55
C ALA A 96 -6.12 16.53 4.20
N ASP A 97 -6.79 17.51 3.58
CA ASP A 97 -8.11 17.97 4.03
C ASP A 97 -9.21 17.13 3.38
N TYR A 98 -9.88 16.30 4.19
CA TYR A 98 -10.86 15.34 3.71
C TYR A 98 -12.03 16.00 2.99
N GLU A 99 -12.55 17.11 3.49
CA GLU A 99 -13.73 17.75 2.89
C GLU A 99 -13.37 18.43 1.58
N ALA A 100 -12.18 19.05 1.48
CA ALA A 100 -11.68 19.59 0.22
C ALA A 100 -11.50 18.49 -0.84
N GLU A 101 -10.92 17.35 -0.48
CA GLU A 101 -10.76 16.21 -1.41
C GLU A 101 -12.11 15.59 -1.80
N LYS A 102 -13.07 15.57 -0.88
CA LYS A 102 -14.44 15.11 -1.16
C LYS A 102 -15.16 16.05 -2.13
N GLU A 103 -14.97 17.36 -2.01
CA GLU A 103 -15.52 18.37 -2.91
C GLU A 103 -14.92 18.24 -4.31
N LYS A 104 -13.58 18.17 -4.42
CA LYS A 104 -12.87 17.90 -5.69
C LYS A 104 -13.42 16.66 -6.38
N ARG A 105 -13.55 15.56 -5.64
CA ARG A 105 -14.14 14.32 -6.15
C ARG A 105 -15.57 14.53 -6.65
N SER A 106 -16.39 15.25 -5.89
CA SER A 106 -17.79 15.49 -6.25
C SER A 106 -17.91 16.33 -7.53
N ALA A 107 -17.09 17.37 -7.66
CA ALA A 107 -16.99 18.18 -8.87
C ALA A 107 -16.56 17.35 -10.08
N PHE A 108 -15.50 16.55 -9.94
CA PHE A 108 -15.02 15.65 -11.00
C PHE A 108 -16.13 14.71 -11.49
N PHE A 109 -16.81 14.03 -10.56
CA PHE A 109 -17.84 13.05 -10.94
C PHE A 109 -19.15 13.70 -11.43
N ALA A 110 -19.44 14.94 -11.04
CA ALA A 110 -20.53 15.71 -11.63
C ALA A 110 -20.26 16.02 -13.11
N SER A 111 -19.05 16.49 -13.45
CA SER A 111 -18.62 16.69 -14.84
C SER A 111 -18.54 15.36 -15.61
N TYR A 112 -18.06 14.29 -14.97
CA TYR A 112 -18.03 12.95 -15.57
C TYR A 112 -19.44 12.48 -15.95
N GLY A 113 -20.44 12.78 -15.12
CA GLY A 113 -21.83 12.39 -15.34
C GLY A 113 -22.44 12.93 -16.63
N VAL A 114 -21.98 14.06 -17.15
CA VAL A 114 -22.50 14.69 -18.38
C VAL A 114 -21.69 14.35 -19.64
N LEU A 115 -20.55 13.66 -19.52
CA LEU A 115 -19.75 13.25 -20.67
C LEU A 115 -20.48 12.25 -21.59
N GLU A 116 -20.06 12.23 -22.86
CA GLU A 116 -20.49 11.21 -23.82
C GLU A 116 -20.05 9.79 -23.41
N GLY A 117 -20.77 8.79 -23.92
CA GLY A 117 -20.56 7.38 -23.55
C GLY A 117 -19.16 6.85 -23.87
N THR A 118 -18.57 7.28 -24.99
CA THR A 118 -17.20 6.90 -25.41
C THR A 118 -16.15 7.41 -24.44
N LEU A 119 -16.25 8.68 -24.03
CA LEU A 119 -15.34 9.30 -23.06
C LEU A 119 -15.51 8.69 -21.66
N LYS A 120 -16.74 8.41 -21.23
CA LYS A 120 -17.00 7.67 -19.98
C LYS A 120 -16.34 6.29 -20.01
N ARG A 121 -16.47 5.57 -21.14
CA ARG A 121 -15.85 4.26 -21.31
C ARG A 121 -14.33 4.35 -21.23
N ALA A 122 -13.69 5.34 -21.87
CA ALA A 122 -12.25 5.54 -21.82
C ALA A 122 -11.74 5.62 -20.37
N TYR A 123 -12.35 6.47 -19.54
CA TYR A 123 -12.03 6.54 -18.11
C TYR A 123 -12.24 5.20 -17.38
N ALA A 124 -13.33 4.50 -17.67
CA ALA A 124 -13.71 3.27 -16.98
C ALA A 124 -12.82 2.07 -17.28
N ILE A 125 -12.16 2.06 -18.45
CA ILE A 125 -11.21 1.02 -18.83
C ILE A 125 -9.75 1.43 -18.58
N GLY A 126 -9.52 2.65 -18.07
CA GLY A 126 -8.17 3.17 -17.81
C GLY A 126 -7.44 3.68 -19.06
N ASP A 127 -8.18 4.00 -20.12
CA ASP A 127 -7.66 4.62 -21.35
C ASP A 127 -7.56 6.14 -21.16
N ASP A 128 -6.47 6.54 -20.52
CA ASP A 128 -6.22 7.93 -20.13
C ASP A 128 -5.82 8.81 -21.31
N ASP A 129 -5.29 8.23 -22.40
CA ASP A 129 -4.90 8.95 -23.61
C ASP A 129 -6.12 9.52 -24.34
N ASN A 130 -7.24 8.79 -24.29
CA ASN A 130 -8.52 9.22 -24.87
C ASN A 130 -9.47 9.90 -23.88
N PHE A 131 -9.09 10.03 -22.60
CA PHE A 131 -9.90 10.72 -21.60
C PHE A 131 -9.50 12.20 -21.47
N PRO A 132 -10.44 13.16 -21.52
CA PRO A 132 -10.11 14.57 -21.63
C PRO A 132 -9.81 15.20 -20.26
N PHE A 133 -8.77 14.75 -19.56
CA PHE A 133 -8.39 15.28 -18.24
C PHE A 133 -8.20 16.81 -18.24
N ALA A 134 -7.68 17.38 -19.32
CA ALA A 134 -7.43 18.82 -19.43
C ALA A 134 -8.70 19.68 -19.40
N SER A 135 -9.86 19.14 -19.78
CA SER A 135 -11.15 19.85 -19.75
C SER A 135 -12.00 19.49 -18.53
N MET A 136 -11.47 18.68 -17.61
CA MET A 136 -12.19 18.20 -16.44
C MET A 136 -11.71 18.95 -15.19
N PRO A 137 -12.53 19.03 -14.13
CA PRO A 137 -12.02 19.34 -12.80
C PRO A 137 -10.86 18.39 -12.43
N SER A 138 -10.04 18.78 -11.46
CA SER A 138 -8.97 17.90 -10.99
C SER A 138 -9.52 16.53 -10.57
N PRO A 139 -8.88 15.42 -10.97
CA PRO A 139 -9.31 14.09 -10.55
C PRO A 139 -9.24 13.95 -9.03
N PRO A 140 -9.99 12.98 -8.45
CA PRO A 140 -9.86 12.67 -7.04
C PRO A 140 -8.41 12.34 -6.68
N HIS A 141 -7.99 12.68 -5.47
CA HIS A 141 -6.69 12.26 -4.94
C HIS A 141 -6.47 10.76 -5.15
N GLU A 142 -5.26 10.35 -5.51
CA GLU A 142 -4.93 8.94 -5.79
C GLU A 142 -5.28 8.00 -4.62
N HIS A 143 -5.02 8.45 -3.40
CA HIS A 143 -5.37 7.76 -2.15
C HIS A 143 -6.79 8.03 -1.62
N TRP A 144 -7.71 8.54 -2.45
CA TRP A 144 -9.10 8.81 -2.01
C TRP A 144 -9.77 7.58 -1.38
N SER A 145 -9.50 6.39 -1.90
CA SER A 145 -10.00 5.13 -1.34
C SER A 145 -9.59 4.95 0.12
N VAL A 146 -8.32 5.22 0.44
CA VAL A 146 -7.76 5.18 1.80
C VAL A 146 -8.41 6.26 2.67
N PHE A 147 -8.53 7.49 2.19
CA PHE A 147 -9.20 8.57 2.95
C PHE A 147 -10.64 8.20 3.31
N SER A 148 -11.38 7.66 2.34
CA SER A 148 -12.78 7.24 2.51
C SER A 148 -12.93 6.03 3.44
N LEU A 149 -11.91 5.18 3.52
CA LEU A 149 -11.84 4.08 4.48
C LEU A 149 -11.62 4.62 5.90
N LEU A 150 -10.60 5.48 6.06
CA LEU A 150 -10.20 6.00 7.36
C LEU A 150 -11.28 6.88 8.01
N ASN A 151 -12.04 7.62 7.20
CA ASN A 151 -13.12 8.47 7.69
C ASN A 151 -14.50 7.77 7.75
N ALA A 152 -14.58 6.48 7.42
CA ALA A 152 -15.83 5.74 7.52
C ALA A 152 -15.95 4.95 8.84
N PRO A 153 -17.18 4.77 9.37
CA PRO A 153 -17.40 3.91 10.53
C PRO A 153 -16.79 2.51 10.36
N PRO A 154 -16.08 1.97 11.37
CA PRO A 154 -15.71 2.57 12.66
C PRO A 154 -14.46 3.44 12.51
N MET A 155 -14.62 4.76 12.36
CA MET A 155 -13.59 5.74 11.96
C MET A 155 -12.20 5.46 12.60
N PRO A 156 -11.28 4.73 11.94
CA PRO A 156 -9.96 4.46 12.51
C PRO A 156 -9.04 5.70 12.49
N ILE A 157 -9.50 6.79 11.88
CA ILE A 157 -8.74 8.04 11.66
C ILE A 157 -8.01 8.55 12.90
N ASN A 158 -8.56 8.40 14.10
CA ASN A 158 -7.92 8.91 15.31
C ASN A 158 -6.63 8.12 15.64
N GLY A 159 -6.70 6.79 15.62
CA GLY A 159 -5.52 5.94 15.87
C GLY A 159 -4.48 6.08 14.75
N TYR A 160 -4.95 6.21 13.51
CA TYR A 160 -4.09 6.51 12.37
C TYR A 160 -3.37 7.86 12.50
N ASN A 161 -4.09 8.94 12.79
CA ASN A 161 -3.50 10.26 12.92
C ASN A 161 -2.53 10.34 14.11
N GLN A 162 -2.77 9.61 15.21
CA GLN A 162 -1.82 9.51 16.32
C GLN A 162 -0.45 8.98 15.88
N LEU A 163 -0.41 7.95 15.02
CA LEU A 163 0.85 7.43 14.47
C LEU A 163 1.61 8.50 13.69
N LEU A 164 0.89 9.22 12.83
CA LEU A 164 1.50 10.22 11.95
C LEU A 164 1.90 11.50 12.68
N THR A 165 1.11 11.92 13.68
CA THR A 165 1.46 13.03 14.56
C THR A 165 2.72 12.71 15.35
N GLN A 166 2.83 11.53 15.96
CA GLN A 166 4.05 11.17 16.71
C GLN A 166 5.28 11.11 15.79
N TRP A 167 5.14 10.66 14.54
CA TRP A 167 6.21 10.70 13.55
C TRP A 167 6.68 12.13 13.23
N LEU A 168 5.76 13.08 13.13
CA LEU A 168 6.10 14.51 12.97
C LEU A 168 6.83 15.05 14.19
N GLU A 169 6.31 14.79 15.40
CA GLU A 169 6.91 15.23 16.66
C GLU A 169 8.35 14.72 16.81
N VAL A 170 8.62 13.48 16.40
CA VAL A 170 9.98 12.91 16.36
C VAL A 170 10.92 13.74 15.48
N GLY A 171 10.47 14.16 14.30
CA GLY A 171 11.30 14.94 13.41
C GLY A 171 11.44 16.40 13.85
N GLU A 172 10.42 16.99 14.45
CA GLU A 172 10.50 18.33 15.06
C GLU A 172 11.46 18.37 16.25
N ALA A 173 11.58 17.25 16.98
CA ALA A 173 12.55 17.08 18.05
C ALA A 173 13.99 16.79 17.56
N GLY A 174 14.22 16.63 16.25
CA GLY A 174 15.54 16.31 15.69
C GLY A 174 15.97 14.85 15.86
N GLU A 175 15.06 13.95 16.21
CA GLU A 175 15.36 12.53 16.51
C GLU A 175 15.13 11.59 15.31
N MET A 176 14.81 12.15 14.15
CA MET A 176 14.46 11.37 12.95
C MET A 176 15.59 10.44 12.49
N GLY A 177 16.84 10.91 12.52
CA GLY A 177 18.00 10.09 12.17
C GLY A 177 18.16 8.87 13.08
N ALA A 178 17.98 9.06 14.40
CA ALA A 178 18.05 7.99 15.39
C ALA A 178 16.94 6.95 15.19
N VAL A 179 15.71 7.40 14.90
CA VAL A 179 14.58 6.50 14.62
C VAL A 179 14.78 5.73 13.31
N CYS A 180 15.27 6.39 12.26
CA CYS A 180 15.58 5.71 11.00
C CYS A 180 16.68 4.66 11.18
N ARG A 181 17.72 4.97 11.97
CA ARG A 181 18.78 4.01 12.31
C ARG A 181 18.24 2.81 13.10
N LEU A 182 17.39 3.05 14.11
CA LEU A 182 16.71 1.99 14.85
C LEU A 182 15.95 1.03 13.93
N LEU A 183 15.20 1.55 12.94
CA LEU A 183 14.49 0.71 11.98
C LEU A 183 15.45 -0.05 11.05
N CYS A 184 16.54 0.59 10.61
CA CYS A 184 17.58 -0.09 9.84
C CYS A 184 18.23 -1.23 10.63
N ASP A 185 18.53 -1.01 11.91
CA ASP A 185 19.13 -2.00 12.80
C ASP A 185 18.17 -3.17 13.04
N LEU A 186 16.89 -2.89 13.32
CA LEU A 186 15.84 -3.90 13.50
C LEU A 186 15.74 -4.86 12.31
N PHE A 187 15.82 -4.34 11.09
CA PHE A 187 15.70 -5.12 9.86
C PHE A 187 17.06 -5.49 9.23
N SER A 188 18.19 -5.27 9.92
CA SER A 188 19.52 -5.57 9.39
C SER A 188 19.84 -7.07 9.35
N GLN A 189 19.11 -7.88 10.12
CA GLN A 189 19.32 -9.32 10.25
C GLN A 189 18.00 -10.04 10.52
N THR A 190 17.97 -11.35 10.23
CA THR A 190 16.90 -12.26 10.63
C THR A 190 17.47 -13.30 11.63
N PRO A 191 16.77 -13.61 12.75
CA PRO A 191 15.50 -13.02 13.16
C PRO A 191 15.61 -11.56 13.59
N ASN A 192 14.57 -10.76 13.35
CA ASN A 192 14.48 -9.35 13.74
C ASN A 192 14.39 -9.21 15.27
N ASP A 193 15.32 -8.48 15.88
CA ASP A 193 15.37 -8.27 17.33
C ASP A 193 14.44 -7.12 17.77
N LEU A 194 13.15 -7.44 17.85
CA LEU A 194 12.12 -6.48 18.25
C LEU A 194 12.28 -6.02 19.71
N GLU A 195 12.79 -6.87 20.60
CA GLU A 195 12.96 -6.52 22.01
C GLU A 195 14.01 -5.41 22.17
N THR A 196 15.16 -5.56 21.52
CA THR A 196 16.22 -4.54 21.51
C THR A 196 15.74 -3.25 20.86
N ALA A 197 14.98 -3.33 19.75
CA ALA A 197 14.42 -2.14 19.10
C ALA A 197 13.43 -1.38 20.01
N VAL A 198 12.56 -2.10 20.72
CA VAL A 198 11.61 -1.51 21.69
C VAL A 198 12.34 -0.86 22.86
N ASN A 199 13.38 -1.51 23.40
CA ASN A 199 14.18 -0.95 24.49
C ASN A 199 14.95 0.30 24.05
N THR A 200 15.51 0.29 22.85
CA THR A 200 16.18 1.45 22.24
C THR A 200 15.21 2.61 22.07
N TRP A 201 14.01 2.34 21.53
CA TRP A 201 12.96 3.36 21.41
C TRP A 201 12.55 3.92 22.77
N LYS A 202 12.37 3.09 23.80
CA LYS A 202 11.98 3.57 25.14
C LYS A 202 13.00 4.56 25.73
N SER A 203 14.29 4.32 25.51
CA SER A 203 15.35 5.26 25.90
C SER A 203 15.23 6.59 25.14
N LEU A 204 14.99 6.54 23.84
CA LEU A 204 14.82 7.71 22.98
C LEU A 204 13.54 8.50 23.30
N ALA A 205 12.45 7.81 23.61
CA ALA A 205 11.12 8.39 23.83
C ALA A 205 10.96 9.01 25.23
N LYS A 206 11.74 8.58 26.21
CA LYS A 206 11.59 8.97 27.63
C LYS A 206 11.67 10.50 27.86
N PRO A 207 12.61 11.25 27.26
CA PRO A 207 12.67 12.71 27.44
C PRO A 207 11.44 13.44 26.88
N HIS A 208 10.82 12.88 25.84
CA HIS A 208 9.71 13.50 25.11
C HIS A 208 8.32 12.97 25.54
N LYS A 209 8.27 11.92 26.36
CA LYS A 209 7.04 11.23 26.79
C LYS A 209 6.22 10.65 25.63
N TRP A 210 6.88 10.25 24.54
CA TRP A 210 6.21 9.58 23.42
C TRP A 210 5.76 8.17 23.79
N SER A 211 4.71 7.69 23.12
CA SER A 211 4.21 6.33 23.31
C SER A 211 5.10 5.32 22.60
N ASP A 212 5.36 4.17 23.23
CA ASP A 212 5.94 2.99 22.57
C ASP A 212 4.88 2.11 21.90
N GLN A 213 3.61 2.31 22.24
CA GLN A 213 2.51 1.46 21.79
C GLN A 213 1.50 2.23 20.95
N ALA A 214 0.98 1.54 19.93
CA ALA A 214 -0.19 1.98 19.18
C ALA A 214 -1.26 0.90 19.14
N THR A 215 -2.51 1.31 18.96
CA THR A 215 -3.60 0.36 18.68
C THR A 215 -3.34 -0.33 17.36
N ALA A 216 -3.29 -1.66 17.39
CA ALA A 216 -3.17 -2.48 16.20
C ALA A 216 -4.51 -2.51 15.46
N SER A 217 -4.65 -1.60 14.51
CA SER A 217 -5.88 -1.42 13.74
C SER A 217 -6.15 -2.67 12.90
N GLN A 218 -7.39 -3.18 12.91
CA GLN A 218 -7.80 -4.32 12.07
C GLN A 218 -7.70 -4.05 10.55
N PHE A 219 -7.57 -2.77 10.17
CA PHE A 219 -7.35 -2.37 8.79
C PHE A 219 -5.91 -2.63 8.34
N PHE A 220 -4.96 -2.66 9.27
CA PHE A 220 -3.56 -3.00 9.03
C PHE A 220 -3.22 -4.42 9.51
N ASN A 221 -4.00 -4.94 10.47
CA ASN A 221 -3.79 -6.23 11.13
C ASN A 221 -5.09 -7.07 11.10
N PRO A 222 -5.42 -7.69 9.96
CA PRO A 222 -6.75 -8.28 9.77
C PRO A 222 -7.00 -9.50 10.65
N SER A 223 -5.95 -10.26 11.02
CA SER A 223 -6.00 -11.37 11.99
C SER A 223 -6.23 -10.91 13.43
N GLN A 224 -6.08 -9.62 13.71
CA GLN A 224 -6.26 -9.03 15.04
C GLN A 224 -7.68 -8.48 15.25
N GLY A 225 -8.62 -8.81 14.36
CA GLY A 225 -10.03 -8.46 14.46
C GLY A 225 -10.70 -8.96 15.75
N LYS A 226 -11.68 -8.20 16.23
CA LYS A 226 -12.47 -8.54 17.41
C LYS A 226 -13.19 -9.87 17.18
N GLY A 227 -12.94 -10.87 18.05
CA GLY A 227 -13.60 -12.18 18.02
C GLY A 227 -12.71 -13.35 17.60
N ILE A 228 -11.51 -13.10 17.06
CA ILE A 228 -10.59 -14.14 16.59
C ILE A 228 -9.63 -14.62 17.71
N ASN A 229 -9.28 -13.76 18.67
CA ASN A 229 -8.16 -13.99 19.59
C ASN A 229 -8.55 -14.44 21.01
N LYS A 230 -9.54 -15.33 21.18
CA LYS A 230 -9.68 -16.09 22.43
C LYS A 230 -9.71 -17.59 22.16
N PRO A 231 -8.85 -18.38 22.83
CA PRO A 231 -8.91 -19.84 22.79
C PRO A 231 -10.26 -20.42 23.26
N LEU A 232 -11.03 -19.66 24.06
CA LEU A 232 -12.38 -20.02 24.48
C LEU A 232 -13.36 -18.82 24.44
N PRO A 233 -14.63 -19.04 24.07
CA PRO A 233 -15.67 -18.02 23.96
C PRO A 233 -16.25 -17.63 25.35
N ASN A 234 -15.41 -17.17 26.28
CA ASN A 234 -15.82 -16.90 27.67
C ASN A 234 -15.98 -15.40 28.00
N GLY A 235 -16.28 -14.56 27.00
CA GLY A 235 -16.69 -13.18 27.25
C GLY A 235 -16.39 -12.19 26.13
N VAL A 236 -17.23 -11.15 26.03
CA VAL A 236 -17.28 -10.15 24.94
C VAL A 236 -16.28 -9.00 25.12
N GLY A 237 -15.54 -8.95 26.24
CA GLY A 237 -14.53 -7.92 26.46
C GLY A 237 -13.28 -8.17 25.60
N LEU A 238 -13.09 -7.35 24.57
CA LEU A 238 -11.87 -7.26 23.77
C LEU A 238 -11.45 -5.79 23.71
N GLY A 239 -10.47 -5.42 24.54
CA GLY A 239 -9.70 -4.21 24.33
C GLY A 239 -8.93 -4.30 23.01
N ASN A 240 -8.60 -3.15 22.43
CA ASN A 240 -7.75 -3.12 21.24
C ASN A 240 -6.37 -3.74 21.57
N LEU A 241 -5.87 -4.62 20.71
CA LEU A 241 -4.49 -5.09 20.82
C LEU A 241 -3.54 -3.91 20.57
N LYS A 242 -2.42 -3.91 21.28
CA LYS A 242 -1.38 -2.90 21.14
C LYS A 242 -0.11 -3.53 20.59
N ASN A 243 0.51 -2.87 19.62
CA ASN A 243 1.78 -3.26 19.03
C ASN A 243 2.79 -2.11 19.16
N PHE A 244 4.06 -2.41 18.86
CA PHE A 244 5.11 -1.38 18.75
C PHE A 244 4.73 -0.36 17.67
N TRP A 245 4.65 0.92 18.05
CA TRP A 245 4.04 1.95 17.22
C TRP A 245 4.76 2.17 15.87
N LEU A 246 6.10 2.01 15.82
CA LEU A 246 6.86 2.16 14.56
C LEU A 246 6.45 1.12 13.52
N LEU A 247 6.15 -0.12 13.95
CA LEU A 247 5.67 -1.16 13.03
C LEU A 247 4.27 -0.84 12.51
N GLU A 248 3.40 -0.31 13.36
CA GLU A 248 2.06 0.14 12.96
C GLU A 248 2.13 1.36 12.03
N TRP A 249 3.08 2.26 12.26
CA TRP A 249 3.35 3.39 11.37
C TRP A 249 3.86 2.92 10.01
N LEU A 250 4.81 1.98 9.95
CA LEU A 250 5.27 1.38 8.69
C LEU A 250 4.13 0.70 7.94
N LYS A 251 3.25 -0.05 8.62
CA LYS A 251 2.06 -0.63 7.98
C LYS A 251 1.12 0.43 7.43
N ALA A 252 0.93 1.54 8.16
CA ALA A 252 0.13 2.66 7.69
C ALA A 252 0.74 3.28 6.41
N VAL A 253 2.06 3.47 6.36
CA VAL A 253 2.77 3.91 5.15
C VAL A 253 2.59 2.89 4.02
N GLY A 254 2.88 1.62 4.26
CA GLY A 254 2.71 0.56 3.26
C GLY A 254 1.28 0.47 2.71
N PHE A 255 0.27 0.77 3.53
CA PHE A 255 -1.13 0.80 3.08
C PHE A 255 -1.37 1.84 1.98
N TYR A 256 -0.75 3.01 2.07
CA TYR A 256 -0.83 4.03 1.02
C TYR A 256 -0.14 3.59 -0.28
N HIS A 257 0.94 2.82 -0.17
CA HIS A 257 1.77 2.46 -1.31
C HIS A 257 1.33 1.21 -2.04
N ILE A 258 0.76 0.20 -1.36
CA ILE A 258 0.47 -1.08 -1.99
C ILE A 258 -0.98 -1.55 -1.86
N ALA A 259 -1.76 -1.02 -0.92
CA ALA A 259 -3.11 -1.51 -0.70
C ALA A 259 -4.10 -0.92 -1.71
N PHE A 260 -4.95 -1.78 -2.28
CA PHE A 260 -6.13 -1.39 -3.02
C PHE A 260 -7.37 -1.66 -2.15
N THR A 261 -8.12 -0.63 -1.80
CA THR A 261 -9.30 -0.74 -0.93
C THR A 261 -10.51 -0.06 -1.52
N GLY A 262 -11.71 -0.58 -1.27
CA GLY A 262 -12.93 -0.02 -1.83
C GLY A 262 -14.21 -0.59 -1.22
N ARG A 263 -15.31 0.12 -1.45
CA ARG A 263 -16.64 -0.41 -1.15
C ARG A 263 -17.04 -1.47 -2.16
N VAL A 264 -17.76 -2.47 -1.68
CA VAL A 264 -18.38 -3.50 -2.52
C VAL A 264 -19.67 -2.93 -3.11
N LYS A 265 -19.83 -3.01 -4.43
CA LYS A 265 -20.99 -2.49 -5.15
C LYS A 265 -22.28 -3.09 -4.57
N GLY A 266 -23.26 -2.22 -4.28
CA GLY A 266 -24.55 -2.63 -3.73
C GLY A 266 -24.56 -2.89 -2.22
N SER A 267 -23.48 -2.57 -1.50
CA SER A 267 -23.41 -2.72 -0.04
C SER A 267 -22.51 -1.65 0.60
N ASP A 268 -22.57 -1.53 1.93
CA ASP A 268 -21.59 -0.75 2.71
C ASP A 268 -20.35 -1.57 3.12
N ASP A 269 -20.27 -2.82 2.66
CA ASP A 269 -19.13 -3.70 2.91
C ASP A 269 -17.90 -3.22 2.14
N ARG A 270 -16.72 -3.67 2.58
CA ARG A 270 -15.44 -3.27 1.97
C ARG A 270 -14.57 -4.46 1.69
N LYS A 271 -13.73 -4.31 0.67
CA LYS A 271 -12.61 -5.21 0.42
C LYS A 271 -11.31 -4.45 0.37
N THR A 272 -10.27 -5.08 0.89
CA THR A 272 -8.89 -4.64 0.75
C THR A 272 -8.08 -5.76 0.13
N TYR A 273 -7.32 -5.41 -0.88
CA TYR A 273 -6.41 -6.26 -1.63
C TYR A 273 -5.00 -5.73 -1.40
N VAL A 274 -4.11 -6.58 -0.93
CA VAL A 274 -2.70 -6.25 -0.74
C VAL A 274 -1.86 -7.21 -1.57
N PRO A 275 -1.08 -6.71 -2.53
CA PRO A 275 -0.21 -7.54 -3.36
C PRO A 275 0.81 -8.26 -2.48
N SER A 276 1.05 -9.53 -2.77
CA SER A 276 2.04 -10.34 -2.07
C SER A 276 3.29 -10.53 -2.92
N ALA A 277 4.44 -10.08 -2.41
CA ALA A 277 5.65 -10.03 -3.21
C ALA A 277 6.14 -11.42 -3.60
N GLY A 278 6.55 -11.57 -4.86
CA GLY A 278 7.41 -12.66 -5.29
C GLY A 278 8.86 -12.18 -5.26
N ARG A 279 9.44 -11.98 -6.43
CA ARG A 279 10.71 -11.29 -6.66
C ARG A 279 10.45 -10.10 -7.56
N SER A 280 10.52 -8.88 -7.03
CA SER A 280 10.24 -7.66 -7.79
C SER A 280 11.02 -6.44 -7.28
N SER A 281 11.44 -5.56 -8.20
CA SER A 281 11.95 -4.24 -7.84
C SER A 281 10.78 -3.29 -7.50
N LEU A 282 11.04 -2.33 -6.62
CA LEU A 282 10.09 -1.29 -6.24
C LEU A 282 9.51 -0.57 -7.48
N ARG A 283 10.38 -0.08 -8.35
CA ARG A 283 10.00 0.66 -9.56
C ARG A 283 9.12 -0.15 -10.50
N ALA A 284 9.52 -1.38 -10.84
CA ALA A 284 8.69 -2.26 -11.66
C ALA A 284 7.30 -2.48 -11.05
N ARG A 285 7.23 -2.68 -9.73
CA ARG A 285 5.96 -2.85 -9.02
C ARG A 285 5.08 -1.61 -9.11
N GLU A 286 5.64 -0.42 -8.92
CA GLU A 286 4.89 0.84 -9.02
C GLU A 286 4.35 1.08 -10.43
N ILE A 287 5.12 0.74 -11.47
CA ILE A 287 4.68 0.86 -12.85
C ILE A 287 3.49 -0.06 -13.13
N VAL A 288 3.58 -1.35 -12.75
CA VAL A 288 2.48 -2.32 -12.92
C VAL A 288 1.26 -1.89 -12.10
N GLN A 289 1.47 -1.48 -10.85
CA GLN A 289 0.40 -1.05 -9.95
C GLN A 289 -0.32 0.20 -10.47
N ARG A 290 0.39 1.17 -11.05
CA ARG A 290 -0.21 2.36 -11.66
C ARG A 290 -1.15 1.99 -12.80
N GLU A 291 -0.72 1.10 -13.71
CA GLU A 291 -1.57 0.62 -14.80
C GLU A 291 -2.76 -0.20 -14.29
N PHE A 292 -2.54 -1.06 -13.30
CA PHE A 292 -3.60 -1.82 -12.65
C PHE A 292 -4.66 -0.89 -12.00
N SER A 293 -4.23 0.13 -11.26
CA SER A 293 -5.11 1.08 -10.58
C SER A 293 -6.03 1.85 -11.54
N LYS A 294 -5.55 2.18 -12.75
CA LYS A 294 -6.38 2.80 -13.80
C LYS A 294 -7.55 1.91 -14.20
N LYS A 295 -7.36 0.59 -14.21
CA LYS A 295 -8.41 -0.39 -14.51
C LYS A 295 -9.31 -0.71 -13.32
N MET A 296 -9.00 -0.25 -12.11
CA MET A 296 -9.75 -0.55 -10.87
C MET A 296 -10.50 0.65 -10.28
N ARG A 297 -10.82 1.66 -11.11
CA ARG A 297 -11.46 2.92 -10.68
C ARG A 297 -12.85 2.79 -10.06
N PHE A 298 -13.59 1.73 -10.40
CA PHE A 298 -14.99 1.57 -10.01
C PHE A 298 -15.19 0.37 -9.09
N SER A 299 -16.10 0.53 -8.13
CA SER A 299 -16.53 -0.53 -7.23
C SER A 299 -17.23 -1.66 -7.98
N GLU A 300 -16.93 -2.89 -7.56
CA GLU A 300 -17.47 -4.12 -8.12
C GLU A 300 -18.19 -4.96 -7.06
N THR A 301 -19.04 -5.90 -7.49
CA THR A 301 -19.63 -6.88 -6.58
C THR A 301 -18.51 -7.76 -5.98
N ALA A 302 -18.74 -8.34 -4.81
CA ALA A 302 -17.66 -8.97 -4.03
C ALA A 302 -16.85 -10.00 -4.82
N VAL A 303 -17.52 -10.94 -5.49
CA VAL A 303 -16.86 -12.01 -6.27
C VAL A 303 -16.23 -11.44 -7.54
N ARG A 304 -16.93 -10.53 -8.22
CA ARG A 304 -16.44 -9.91 -9.46
C ARG A 304 -15.15 -9.12 -9.23
N ALA A 305 -15.07 -8.40 -8.11
CA ALA A 305 -13.88 -7.66 -7.70
C ALA A 305 -12.65 -8.58 -7.55
N ASP A 306 -12.83 -9.79 -7.00
CA ASP A 306 -11.74 -10.76 -6.83
C ASP A 306 -11.21 -11.25 -8.18
N ILE A 307 -12.12 -11.65 -9.07
CA ILE A 307 -11.77 -12.14 -10.41
C ILE A 307 -11.08 -11.04 -11.23
N LEU A 308 -11.67 -9.83 -11.23
CA LEU A 308 -11.13 -8.69 -11.97
C LEU A 308 -9.78 -8.22 -11.43
N THR A 309 -9.53 -8.36 -10.12
CA THR A 309 -8.22 -8.04 -9.53
C THR A 309 -7.12 -8.88 -10.19
N ILE A 310 -7.35 -10.20 -10.33
CA ILE A 310 -6.38 -11.09 -10.95
C ILE A 310 -6.23 -10.80 -12.44
N ILE A 311 -7.34 -10.73 -13.18
CA ILE A 311 -7.30 -10.50 -14.64
C ILE A 311 -6.60 -9.18 -14.96
N ARG A 312 -7.03 -8.06 -14.35
CA ARG A 312 -6.52 -6.73 -14.68
C ARG A 312 -5.07 -6.53 -14.22
N TYR A 313 -4.66 -7.18 -13.13
CA TYR A 313 -3.27 -7.12 -12.70
C TYR A 313 -2.37 -7.86 -13.68
N VAL A 314 -2.77 -9.07 -14.12
CA VAL A 314 -2.00 -9.84 -15.11
C VAL A 314 -1.93 -9.08 -16.45
N GLN A 315 -3.03 -8.49 -16.91
CA GLN A 315 -3.01 -7.63 -18.11
C GLN A 315 -2.03 -6.45 -17.96
N ALA A 316 -2.02 -5.79 -16.79
CA ALA A 316 -1.10 -4.69 -16.50
C ALA A 316 0.37 -5.16 -16.51
N PHE A 317 0.65 -6.33 -15.93
CA PHE A 317 1.98 -6.95 -15.97
C PHE A 317 2.42 -7.26 -17.40
N ILE A 318 1.58 -7.94 -18.20
CA ILE A 318 1.91 -8.30 -19.60
C ILE A 318 2.20 -7.04 -20.43
N LYS A 319 1.41 -5.98 -20.27
CA LYS A 319 1.64 -4.69 -20.95
C LYS A 319 3.02 -4.11 -20.63
N GLN A 320 3.49 -4.26 -19.40
CA GLN A 320 4.83 -3.79 -19.00
C GLN A 320 5.95 -4.68 -19.56
N VAL A 321 5.74 -5.99 -19.61
CA VAL A 321 6.66 -6.92 -20.28
C VAL A 321 6.81 -6.56 -21.77
N GLU A 322 5.70 -6.24 -22.45
CA GLU A 322 5.71 -5.77 -23.84
C GLU A 322 6.46 -4.43 -23.99
N ALA A 323 6.13 -3.44 -23.16
CA ALA A 323 6.76 -2.13 -23.20
C ALA A 323 8.28 -2.23 -23.02
N ALA A 324 8.73 -3.07 -22.08
CA ALA A 324 10.14 -3.34 -21.85
C ALA A 324 10.82 -3.99 -23.08
N ARG A 325 10.19 -4.97 -23.75
CA ARG A 325 10.78 -5.59 -24.96
C ARG A 325 10.91 -4.60 -26.14
N SER A 326 10.04 -3.59 -26.20
CA SER A 326 10.04 -2.59 -27.27
C SER A 326 11.15 -1.53 -27.17
N GLY A 327 12.00 -1.57 -26.13
CA GLY A 327 13.12 -0.64 -25.96
C GLY A 327 12.73 0.77 -25.48
N LYS A 328 11.48 0.96 -25.02
CA LYS A 328 11.06 2.19 -24.32
C LYS A 328 11.56 2.11 -22.87
N GLU A 329 12.36 3.11 -22.47
CA GLU A 329 12.95 3.34 -21.12
C GLU A 329 12.69 2.23 -20.09
N ILE A 330 13.61 1.27 -20.02
CA ILE A 330 13.47 0.12 -19.11
C ILE A 330 14.26 0.37 -17.82
N ASP A 331 13.65 -0.01 -16.71
CA ASP A 331 14.33 -0.34 -15.45
C ASP A 331 15.38 -1.46 -15.72
N PRO A 332 16.66 -1.27 -15.40
CA PRO A 332 17.71 -2.27 -15.61
C PRO A 332 17.45 -3.63 -14.94
N VAL A 333 16.75 -3.67 -13.81
CA VAL A 333 16.35 -4.90 -13.11
C VAL A 333 15.20 -5.58 -13.81
N PHE A 334 14.23 -4.82 -14.32
CA PHE A 334 13.20 -5.39 -15.18
C PHE A 334 13.83 -5.98 -16.44
N ALA A 335 14.77 -5.27 -17.09
CA ALA A 335 15.53 -5.81 -18.22
C ALA A 335 16.38 -7.05 -17.86
N MET A 336 16.94 -7.11 -16.64
CA MET A 336 17.69 -8.26 -16.15
C MET A 336 16.79 -9.47 -15.85
N MET A 337 15.60 -9.25 -15.30
CA MET A 337 14.58 -10.27 -15.09
C MET A 337 14.10 -10.86 -16.41
N MET A 338 14.07 -10.06 -17.47
CA MET A 338 13.55 -10.40 -18.80
C MET A 338 14.42 -11.35 -19.64
N LYS A 339 15.54 -11.87 -19.10
CA LYS A 339 16.37 -12.89 -19.78
C LYS A 339 15.72 -14.27 -19.79
N ASP A 340 14.85 -14.56 -18.82
CA ASP A 340 14.14 -15.83 -18.69
C ASP A 340 12.65 -15.70 -19.02
N ALA A 341 11.94 -16.82 -19.04
CA ALA A 341 10.49 -16.84 -19.21
C ALA A 341 9.79 -16.10 -18.07
N GLN A 342 8.93 -15.13 -18.40
CA GLN A 342 8.31 -14.25 -17.41
C GLN A 342 6.97 -14.81 -16.94
N ARG A 343 6.88 -15.12 -15.64
CA ARG A 343 5.60 -15.50 -15.02
C ARG A 343 5.13 -14.39 -14.08
N PRO A 344 3.87 -13.93 -14.20
CA PRO A 344 3.30 -13.00 -13.23
C PRO A 344 3.44 -13.50 -11.79
N SER A 345 3.33 -14.83 -11.58
CA SER A 345 3.45 -15.48 -10.27
C SER A 345 4.84 -15.43 -9.63
N ASP A 346 5.89 -15.20 -10.43
CA ASP A 346 7.26 -15.05 -9.93
C ASP A 346 7.52 -13.60 -9.51
N PHE A 347 6.91 -12.64 -10.23
CA PHE A 347 6.93 -11.22 -9.87
C PHE A 347 6.10 -10.94 -8.60
N LEU A 348 4.88 -11.49 -8.57
CA LEU A 348 3.89 -11.30 -7.51
C LEU A 348 3.19 -12.63 -7.24
N ARG A 349 3.19 -13.12 -6.00
CA ARG A 349 2.53 -14.41 -5.69
C ARG A 349 1.01 -14.35 -5.85
N GLY A 350 0.42 -13.20 -5.53
CA GLY A 350 -1.03 -13.04 -5.49
C GLY A 350 -1.45 -11.84 -4.66
N PHE A 351 -2.69 -11.87 -4.18
CA PHE A 351 -3.24 -10.84 -3.31
C PHE A 351 -3.77 -11.46 -2.03
N HIS A 352 -3.33 -10.92 -0.89
CA HIS A 352 -4.09 -11.05 0.34
C HIS A 352 -5.38 -10.23 0.21
N VAL A 353 -6.51 -10.84 0.56
CA VAL A 353 -7.83 -10.21 0.47
C VAL A 353 -8.52 -10.26 1.80
N VAL A 354 -9.04 -9.12 2.24
CA VAL A 354 -9.86 -9.04 3.44
C VAL A 354 -11.21 -8.44 3.12
N TYR A 355 -12.26 -9.16 3.54
CA TYR A 355 -13.64 -8.69 3.45
C TYR A 355 -14.10 -8.17 4.81
N TYR A 356 -14.48 -6.91 4.83
CA TYR A 356 -15.05 -6.25 6.00
C TYR A 356 -16.55 -6.09 5.83
N LYS A 357 -17.31 -6.69 6.74
CA LYS A 357 -18.77 -6.51 6.81
C LYS A 357 -19.08 -5.25 7.59
N SER A 358 -19.91 -4.38 7.00
CA SER A 358 -20.47 -3.24 7.71
C SER A 358 -21.53 -3.72 8.71
N LEU A 359 -21.37 -3.30 9.96
CA LEU A 359 -22.32 -3.48 11.07
C LEU A 359 -22.94 -2.12 11.45
N GLY A 360 -23.03 -1.19 10.50
CA GLY A 360 -23.49 0.18 10.72
C GLY A 360 -22.39 1.08 11.29
N THR A 361 -22.21 1.07 12.60
CA THR A 361 -21.20 1.92 13.28
C THR A 361 -19.83 1.24 13.40
N ALA A 362 -19.76 -0.05 13.13
CA ALA A 362 -18.56 -0.85 13.13
C ALA A 362 -18.39 -1.63 11.83
N ALA A 363 -17.19 -2.17 11.64
CA ALA A 363 -16.87 -3.10 10.58
C ALA A 363 -16.17 -4.28 11.23
N ALA A 364 -16.51 -5.49 10.80
CA ALA A 364 -15.88 -6.71 11.27
C ALA A 364 -15.15 -7.41 10.12
N THR A 365 -13.93 -7.89 10.38
CA THR A 365 -13.25 -8.83 9.49
C THR A 365 -14.05 -10.12 9.42
N MET A 366 -14.66 -10.40 8.27
CA MET A 366 -15.45 -11.63 8.07
C MET A 366 -14.67 -12.70 7.33
N ASN A 367 -13.75 -12.31 6.45
CA ASN A 367 -12.96 -13.24 5.66
C ASN A 367 -11.55 -12.69 5.42
N ILE A 368 -10.56 -13.57 5.52
CA ILE A 368 -9.19 -13.36 5.11
C ILE A 368 -8.90 -14.47 4.10
N ALA A 369 -8.55 -14.10 2.87
CA ALA A 369 -8.30 -15.03 1.78
C ALA A 369 -7.01 -14.66 1.05
N PHE A 370 -6.55 -15.56 0.19
CA PHE A 370 -5.45 -15.33 -0.73
C PHE A 370 -5.89 -15.66 -2.16
N LEU A 371 -5.66 -14.75 -3.09
CA LEU A 371 -5.91 -14.95 -4.52
C LEU A 371 -4.57 -15.11 -5.23
N ASN A 372 -4.23 -16.33 -5.65
CA ASN A 372 -2.99 -16.60 -6.38
C ASN A 372 -3.05 -16.02 -7.81
N LEU A 373 -1.91 -15.56 -8.31
CA LEU A 373 -1.76 -15.33 -9.75
C LEU A 373 -1.64 -16.67 -10.51
N PRO A 374 -2.13 -16.75 -11.76
CA PRO A 374 -2.05 -17.98 -12.54
C PRO A 374 -0.59 -18.35 -12.88
N GLY A 375 -0.17 -19.54 -12.46
CA GLY A 375 1.18 -20.06 -12.76
C GLY A 375 1.36 -20.59 -14.18
N TRP A 376 0.28 -20.68 -14.96
CA TRP A 376 0.30 -21.18 -16.35
C TRP A 376 0.57 -20.07 -17.38
N ILE A 377 0.54 -18.79 -16.98
CA ILE A 377 0.92 -17.68 -17.87
C ILE A 377 2.42 -17.52 -17.81
N GLU A 378 3.07 -17.71 -18.95
CA GLU A 378 4.52 -17.66 -19.08
C GLU A 378 4.90 -17.02 -20.41
N ILE A 379 5.46 -15.81 -20.35
CA ILE A 379 5.80 -15.02 -21.54
C ILE A 379 7.25 -15.33 -21.93
N ARG A 380 7.42 -16.14 -22.97
CA ARG A 380 8.72 -16.58 -23.52
C ARG A 380 9.12 -15.78 -24.75
N GLN A 381 8.16 -15.46 -25.61
CA GLN A 381 8.36 -14.78 -26.88
C GLN A 381 7.35 -13.63 -27.06
N PRO A 382 7.57 -12.68 -27.97
CA PRO A 382 6.67 -11.53 -28.17
C PRO A 382 5.22 -11.94 -28.47
N GLU A 383 5.01 -13.02 -29.20
CA GLU A 383 3.69 -13.51 -29.61
C GLU A 383 2.82 -13.94 -28.41
N ASP A 384 3.45 -14.39 -27.32
CA ASP A 384 2.75 -14.79 -26.09
C ASP A 384 2.00 -13.60 -25.46
N VAL A 385 2.51 -12.37 -25.63
CA VAL A 385 1.86 -11.16 -25.14
C VAL A 385 0.46 -11.03 -25.74
N THR A 386 0.36 -11.11 -27.06
CA THR A 386 -0.91 -11.00 -27.78
C THR A 386 -1.86 -12.12 -27.37
N ILE A 387 -1.38 -13.38 -27.36
CA ILE A 387 -2.18 -14.55 -26.99
C ILE A 387 -2.78 -14.39 -25.58
N PHE A 388 -1.96 -14.04 -24.59
CA PHE A 388 -2.45 -13.92 -23.22
C PHE A 388 -3.32 -12.68 -23.01
N GLN A 389 -3.05 -11.56 -23.69
CA GLN A 389 -3.95 -10.39 -23.62
C GLN A 389 -5.33 -10.74 -24.17
N GLU A 390 -5.43 -11.38 -25.33
CA GLU A 390 -6.70 -11.79 -25.94
C GLU A 390 -7.51 -12.71 -25.02
N ILE A 391 -6.86 -13.73 -24.44
CA ILE A 391 -7.50 -14.63 -23.46
C ILE A 391 -8.03 -13.83 -22.27
N LEU A 392 -7.22 -12.95 -21.69
CA LEU A 392 -7.61 -12.18 -20.50
C LEU A 392 -8.72 -11.17 -20.80
N GLU A 393 -8.72 -10.56 -21.99
CA GLU A 393 -9.79 -9.68 -22.45
C GLU A 393 -11.10 -10.43 -22.65
N GLU A 394 -11.07 -11.62 -23.24
CA GLU A 394 -12.25 -12.48 -23.34
C GLU A 394 -12.81 -12.81 -21.95
N GLN A 395 -11.95 -13.24 -21.01
CA GLN A 395 -12.37 -13.55 -19.65
C GLN A 395 -12.92 -12.31 -18.92
N GLU A 396 -12.30 -11.13 -19.09
CA GLU A 396 -12.83 -9.89 -18.53
C GLU A 396 -14.22 -9.57 -19.09
N ASN A 397 -14.42 -9.73 -20.40
CA ASN A 397 -15.70 -9.48 -21.05
C ASN A 397 -16.79 -10.42 -20.55
N ILE A 398 -16.50 -11.72 -20.40
CA ILE A 398 -17.41 -12.71 -19.81
C ILE A 398 -17.80 -12.29 -18.39
N VAL A 399 -16.82 -11.98 -17.54
CA VAL A 399 -17.04 -11.60 -16.14
C VAL A 399 -17.88 -10.33 -16.03
N ARG A 400 -17.69 -9.35 -16.93
CA ARG A 400 -18.46 -8.10 -16.94
C ARG A 400 -19.94 -8.29 -17.29
N GLN A 401 -20.31 -9.36 -18.00
CA GLN A 401 -21.71 -9.67 -18.34
C GLN A 401 -22.54 -10.08 -17.12
N PHE A 402 -21.88 -10.63 -16.09
CA PHE A 402 -22.53 -10.95 -14.82
C PHE A 402 -22.52 -9.69 -13.92
N ALA A 403 -23.66 -9.01 -13.84
CA ALA A 403 -23.85 -7.76 -13.08
C ALA A 403 -25.05 -7.82 -12.14
#